data_AF-A0A0D0ALM2-F1
#
_entry.id   AF-A0A0D0ALM2-F1
#
_cell.length_a   1.000
_cell.length_b   1.000
_cell.length_c   1.000
_cell.angle_alpha   90.00
_cell.angle_beta   90.00
_cell.angle_gamma   90.00
#
_symmetry.space_group_name_H-M   'P 1'
#
loop_
_entity.id
_entity.type
_entity.pdbx_description
1 polymer ?
#
loop_
_entity_poly.entity_id
_entity_poly.type
_entity_poly.pdbx_seq_one_letter_code
_entity_poly.pdbx_strand_id
1 'polypeptide(L)'
;DSQLEKAVFAVSPDGWVDSELFLDWMRRVYEPEMQEKTGNNWQGLVIDQHKTHLTYDAIKFTLKHKILCVGLPPKTSGVSTTRC
;
A
#
# COMPACT_ATOMS: atom_id res chain seq x y z
N ASP A 1 17.83 -25.48 0.49
CA ASP A 1 17.68 -24.45 -0.57
C ASP A 1 16.22 -24.13 -0.87
N SER A 2 15.40 -23.75 0.13
CA SER A 2 13.94 -23.83 -0.02
C SER A 2 13.13 -22.67 0.56
N GLN A 3 13.64 -21.43 0.53
CA GLN A 3 12.86 -20.22 0.81
C GLN A 3 13.41 -19.03 0.03
N LEU A 4 13.36 -19.07 -1.31
CA LEU A 4 13.33 -17.82 -2.08
C LEU A 4 11.87 -17.36 -2.03
N GLU A 5 11.58 -16.54 -1.02
CA GLU A 5 10.32 -15.81 -0.92
C GLU A 5 10.04 -15.09 -2.25
N LYS A 6 8.77 -15.10 -2.67
CA LYS A 6 8.33 -14.48 -3.92
C LYS A 6 8.50 -12.97 -3.82
N ALA A 7 9.60 -12.45 -4.35
CA ALA A 7 9.86 -11.02 -4.39
C ALA A 7 9.33 -10.41 -5.70
N VAL A 8 8.62 -9.28 -5.58
CA VAL A 8 8.12 -8.49 -6.71
C VAL A 8 8.84 -7.15 -6.71
N PHE A 9 9.41 -6.77 -7.85
CA PHE A 9 10.14 -5.52 -8.02
C PHE A 9 9.57 -4.75 -9.21
N ALA A 10 9.56 -3.43 -9.09
CA ALA A 10 9.23 -2.52 -10.17
C ALA A 10 10.02 -1.22 -9.98
N VAL A 11 10.31 -0.53 -11.09
CA VAL A 11 11.13 0.69 -11.09
C VAL A 11 10.58 1.66 -12.12
N SER A 12 10.51 2.94 -11.77
CA SER A 12 10.24 4.02 -12.72
C SER A 12 11.50 4.37 -13.51
N PRO A 13 11.40 5.09 -14.65
CA PRO A 13 12.57 5.56 -15.38
C PRO A 13 13.52 6.46 -14.58
N ASP A 14 13.01 7.19 -13.57
CA ASP A 14 13.78 8.08 -12.69
C ASP A 14 14.23 7.42 -11.37
N GLY A 15 13.86 6.16 -11.15
CA GLY A 15 14.22 5.37 -9.97
C GLY A 15 13.39 5.65 -8.71
N TRP A 16 12.38 6.53 -8.78
CA TRP A 16 11.50 6.86 -7.65
C TRP A 16 10.15 6.14 -7.72
N VAL A 17 9.55 5.87 -6.56
CA VAL A 17 8.18 5.39 -6.53
C VAL A 17 7.24 6.53 -6.90
N ASP A 18 6.60 6.40 -8.06
CA ASP A 18 5.54 7.31 -8.49
C ASP A 18 4.13 6.77 -8.15
N SER A 19 3.12 7.56 -8.53
CA SER A 19 1.73 7.23 -8.23
C SER A 19 1.22 6.03 -9.03
N GLU A 20 1.73 5.84 -10.25
CA GLU A 20 1.33 4.74 -11.13
C GLU A 20 1.88 3.42 -10.58
N LEU A 21 3.16 3.42 -10.20
CA LEU A 21 3.85 2.30 -9.59
C LEU A 21 3.19 1.88 -8.28
N PHE A 22 2.79 2.85 -7.45
CA PHE A 22 2.04 2.59 -6.22
C PHE A 22 0.68 1.93 -6.52
N LEU A 23 -0.08 2.46 -7.49
CA LEU A 23 -1.37 1.88 -7.87
C LEU A 23 -1.23 0.48 -8.47
N ASP A 24 -0.17 0.24 -9.25
CA ASP A 24 0.12 -1.08 -9.81
C ASP A 24 0.49 -2.09 -8.72
N TRP A 25 1.27 -1.67 -7.71
CA TRP A 25 1.54 -2.48 -6.53
C TRP A 25 0.26 -2.81 -5.76
N MET A 26 -0.64 -1.84 -5.56
CA MET A 26 -1.92 -2.07 -4.90
C MET A 26 -2.77 -3.13 -5.62
N ARG A 27 -2.81 -3.09 -6.96
CA ARG A 27 -3.60 -4.00 -7.79
C ARG A 27 -3.02 -5.40 -7.90
N ARG A 28 -1.69 -5.51 -8.00
CA ARG A 28 -1.04 -6.78 -8.37
C ARG A 28 -0.48 -7.53 -7.18
N VAL A 29 -0.25 -6.85 -6.06
CA VAL A 29 0.42 -7.41 -4.89
C VAL A 29 -0.45 -7.26 -3.64
N TYR A 30 -0.70 -6.02 -3.20
CA TYR A 30 -1.31 -5.80 -1.89
C TYR A 30 -2.75 -6.34 -1.79
N GLU A 31 -3.64 -5.94 -2.70
CA GLU A 31 -5.05 -6.33 -2.63
C GLU A 31 -5.25 -7.85 -2.74
N PRO A 32 -4.62 -8.56 -3.71
CA PRO A 32 -4.79 -10.01 -3.79
C PRO A 32 -4.29 -10.76 -2.55
N GLU A 33 -3.12 -10.39 -2.02
CA GLU A 33 -2.54 -11.05 -0.84
C GLU A 33 -3.38 -10.79 0.42
N MET A 34 -3.94 -9.58 0.55
CA MET A 34 -4.74 -9.24 1.71
C MET A 34 -6.17 -9.80 1.60
N GLN A 35 -6.75 -9.85 0.40
CA GLN A 35 -8.04 -10.46 0.14
C GLN A 35 -8.05 -11.95 0.54
N GLU A 36 -6.97 -12.68 0.28
CA GLU A 36 -6.79 -14.06 0.73
C GLU A 36 -6.83 -14.18 2.26
N LYS A 37 -6.23 -13.21 2.97
CA LYS A 37 -6.10 -13.23 4.43
C LYS A 37 -7.34 -12.73 5.17
N THR A 38 -8.04 -11.72 4.64
CA THR A 38 -9.13 -11.04 5.36
C THR A 38 -10.51 -11.32 4.80
N GLY A 39 -10.60 -11.93 3.62
CA GLY A 39 -11.86 -12.10 2.90
C GLY A 39 -12.53 -10.75 2.64
N ASN A 40 -13.80 -10.61 3.04
CA ASN A 40 -14.62 -9.42 2.73
C ASN A 40 -14.59 -8.33 3.83
N ASN A 41 -13.65 -8.39 4.76
CA ASN A 41 -13.51 -7.44 5.86
C ASN A 41 -12.74 -6.18 5.46
N TRP A 42 -12.94 -5.10 6.21
CA TRP A 42 -12.13 -3.87 6.04
C TRP A 42 -10.70 -4.08 6.52
N GLN A 43 -9.76 -3.46 5.82
CA GLN A 43 -8.32 -3.50 6.10
C GLN A 43 -7.79 -2.09 6.32
N GLY A 44 -6.95 -1.90 7.34
CA GLY A 44 -6.21 -0.65 7.53
C GLY A 44 -4.84 -0.73 6.88
N LEU A 45 -4.53 0.20 5.98
CA LEU A 45 -3.20 0.35 5.38
C LEU A 45 -2.58 1.67 5.87
N VAL A 46 -1.55 1.59 6.71
CA VAL A 46 -0.79 2.76 7.16
C VAL A 46 0.31 3.06 6.17
N ILE A 47 0.32 4.28 5.63
CA ILE A 47 1.30 4.77 4.66
C ILE A 47 1.93 6.05 5.19
N ASP A 48 3.16 6.32 4.75
CA ASP A 48 3.65 7.69 4.85
C ASP A 48 2.78 8.60 3.96
N GLN A 49 2.61 9.85 4.36
CA GLN A 49 1.68 10.77 3.67
C GLN A 49 2.33 11.38 2.42
N HIS A 50 3.09 10.57 1.67
CA HIS A 50 3.71 10.99 0.43
C HIS A 50 2.65 11.22 -0.65
N LYS A 51 2.83 12.27 -1.45
CA LYS A 51 1.83 12.73 -2.42
C LYS A 51 1.45 11.67 -3.46
N THR A 52 2.37 10.75 -3.75
CA THR A 52 2.16 9.65 -4.71
C THR A 52 1.15 8.62 -4.22
N HIS A 53 0.90 8.52 -2.91
CA HIS A 53 -0.07 7.59 -2.33
C HIS A 53 -1.49 8.18 -2.23
N LEU A 54 -1.64 9.48 -2.47
CA LEU A 54 -2.88 10.23 -2.26
C LEU A 54 -3.57 10.63 -3.59
N THR A 55 -3.34 9.87 -4.66
CA THR A 55 -4.02 10.11 -5.93
C THR A 55 -5.47 9.64 -5.90
N TYR A 56 -6.32 10.27 -6.71
CA TYR A 56 -7.73 9.92 -6.82
C TYR A 56 -7.92 8.44 -7.19
N ASP A 57 -7.13 7.93 -8.13
CA ASP A 57 -7.26 6.54 -8.58
C ASP A 57 -6.84 5.54 -7.51
N ALA A 58 -5.81 5.86 -6.71
CA ALA A 58 -5.43 5.05 -5.56
C ALA A 58 -6.54 5.04 -4.50
N ILE A 59 -7.07 6.20 -4.12
CA ILE A 59 -8.14 6.30 -3.12
C ILE A 59 -9.42 5.60 -3.59
N LYS A 60 -9.78 5.78 -4.87
CA LYS A 60 -10.95 5.12 -5.47
C LYS A 60 -10.78 3.60 -5.48
N PHE A 61 -9.58 3.11 -5.80
CA PHE A 61 -9.27 1.69 -5.76
C PHE A 61 -9.38 1.16 -4.32
N THR A 62 -8.75 1.81 -3.35
CA THR A 62 -8.72 1.31 -1.96
C THR A 62 -10.12 1.26 -1.35
N LEU A 63 -10.94 2.30 -1.53
CA LEU A 63 -12.32 2.29 -1.05
C LEU A 63 -13.17 1.19 -1.70
N LYS A 64 -13.00 0.93 -3.00
CA LYS A 64 -13.72 -0.16 -3.69
C LYS A 64 -13.37 -1.53 -3.11
N HIS A 65 -12.14 -1.71 -2.66
CA HIS A 65 -11.62 -2.97 -2.12
C HIS A 65 -11.61 -3.02 -0.58
N LYS A 66 -12.34 -2.12 0.09
CA LYS A 66 -12.44 -2.03 1.56
C LYS A 66 -11.09 -1.85 2.26
N ILE A 67 -10.17 -1.15 1.62
CA ILE A 67 -8.87 -0.76 2.18
C ILE A 67 -8.98 0.70 2.63
N LEU A 68 -8.80 0.94 3.92
CA LEU A 68 -8.74 2.26 4.52
C LEU A 68 -7.27 2.70 4.65
N CYS A 69 -6.86 3.65 3.81
CA CYS A 69 -5.53 4.24 3.90
C CYS A 69 -5.46 5.29 5.03
N VAL A 70 -4.49 5.14 5.92
CA VAL A 70 -4.21 6.08 7.01
C VAL A 70 -2.83 6.67 6.79
N GLY A 71 -2.77 7.95 6.44
CA GLY A 71 -1.51 8.67 6.25
C GLY A 71 -0.96 9.19 7.58
N LEU A 72 0.28 8.85 7.91
CA LEU A 72 0.97 9.39 9.08
C LEU A 72 1.23 10.91 8.92
N PRO A 73 1.18 11.72 9.99
CA PRO A 73 1.58 13.12 9.92
C PRO A 73 3.00 13.30 9.33
N PRO A 74 3.33 14.45 8.73
CA PRO A 74 4.67 14.69 8.21
C PRO A 74 5.76 14.52 9.29
N LYS A 75 6.92 13.96 8.93
CA LYS A 75 8.11 13.76 9.80
C LYS A 75 7.90 12.82 10.99
N THR A 76 7.07 11.79 10.81
CA THR A 76 6.61 10.88 11.88
C THR A 76 7.30 9.51 11.85
N SER A 77 8.51 9.41 11.26
CA SER A 77 9.26 8.15 11.14
C SER A 77 9.64 7.47 12.47
N GLY A 78 9.37 8.11 13.62
CA GLY A 78 9.58 7.56 14.97
C GLY A 78 8.31 7.25 15.77
N VAL A 79 7.10 7.37 15.20
CA VAL A 79 5.86 7.07 15.94
C VAL A 79 5.39 5.66 15.64
N SER A 80 5.60 4.76 16.60
CA SER A 80 4.93 3.46 16.65
C SER A 80 3.46 3.69 16.97
N THR A 81 2.57 3.45 15.99
CA THR A 81 1.13 3.35 16.25
C THR A 81 0.88 2.11 17.13
N THR A 82 1.00 2.30 18.44
CA THR A 82 0.67 1.29 19.43
C THR A 82 -0.81 1.41 19.76
N ARG A 83 -1.54 0.34 19.41
CA ARG A 83 -2.89 -0.06 19.84
C ARG A 83 -4.07 0.84 19.41
N CYS A 84 -4.85 0.31 18.48
CA CYS A 84 -6.31 0.31 18.56
C CYS A 84 -6.75 -1.12 18.84
#